data_AF-A0A7S0SSG8-F1
#
_entry.id   AF-A0A7S0SSG8-F1
#
_cell.length_a   1.000
_cell.length_b   1.000
_cell.length_c   1.000
_cell.angle_alpha   90.00
_cell.angle_beta   90.00
_cell.angle_gamma   90.00
#
_symmetry.space_group_name_H-M   'P 1'
#
loop_
_entity.id
_entity.type
_entity.pdbx_description
1 polymer ?
#
loop_
_entity_poly.entity_id
_entity_poly.type
_entity_poly.pdbx_seq_one_letter_code
_entity_poly.pdbx_strand_id
1 'polypeptide(L)'
;KNKRYKEDDDDDEDEDDNDDEDEDEDNNNSEEDNNENSYDKTQDLLYPYPKYDFDEYINQISNLTDSISITEVKFYKILKELYDDERSKEFWVAVDLKLNPKYKKIISQPMDLGKITNWIRSVHYYSNDHNAFAKDVRLVWENCMTFNYDS
;
A
#
# COMPACT_ATOMS: atom_id res chain seq x y z
N LYS A 1 45.55 57.65 26.18
CA LYS A 1 46.31 57.14 27.34
C LYS A 1 45.40 56.21 28.13
N ASN A 2 45.87 54.99 28.40
CA ASN A 2 45.16 53.85 28.99
C ASN A 2 44.79 54.03 30.48
N LYS A 3 43.71 53.37 30.95
CA LYS A 3 43.54 52.57 32.20
C LYS A 3 42.02 52.33 32.46
N ARG A 4 41.42 51.13 32.41
CA ARG A 4 41.47 49.85 33.18
C ARG A 4 40.81 49.87 34.59
N TYR A 5 39.69 49.11 34.67
CA TYR A 5 39.15 48.18 35.72
C TYR A 5 38.35 48.60 36.97
N LYS A 6 37.17 47.97 37.17
CA LYS A 6 36.79 46.82 38.09
C LYS A 6 35.24 46.82 38.26
N GLU A 7 34.47 45.74 37.97
CA GLU A 7 34.13 44.49 38.72
C GLU A 7 33.17 44.65 39.93
N ASP A 8 32.38 43.59 40.17
CA ASP A 8 31.47 43.24 41.30
C ASP A 8 29.95 43.48 40.99
N ASP A 9 29.16 42.45 40.64
CA ASP A 9 28.52 41.37 41.46
C ASP A 9 27.31 41.90 42.26
N ASP A 10 26.11 41.38 41.96
CA ASP A 10 25.01 41.15 42.92
C ASP A 10 23.91 40.31 42.24
N ASP A 11 23.63 39.17 42.88
CA ASP A 11 22.59 38.19 42.59
C ASP A 11 21.21 38.74 43.00
N ASP A 12 20.20 38.67 42.12
CA ASP A 12 18.79 38.87 42.48
C ASP A 12 18.05 37.54 42.37
N GLU A 13 17.61 37.07 43.53
CA GLU A 13 16.58 36.05 43.78
C GLU A 13 15.23 36.53 43.24
N ASP A 14 14.38 35.61 42.74
CA ASP A 14 12.94 35.74 42.89
C ASP A 14 12.27 34.36 42.83
N GLU A 15 11.55 34.07 43.91
CA GLU A 15 10.77 32.87 44.22
C GLU A 15 9.36 32.91 43.59
N ASP A 16 8.73 31.72 43.61
CA ASP A 16 7.30 31.43 43.76
C ASP A 16 6.26 32.04 42.81
N ASP A 17 5.45 31.18 42.16
CA ASP A 17 4.13 30.87 42.70
C ASP A 17 3.41 29.77 41.90
N ASN A 18 2.66 28.95 42.64
CA ASN A 18 1.80 27.86 42.20
C ASN A 18 0.53 28.40 41.50
N ASP A 19 -0.16 27.54 40.73
CA ASP A 19 -1.59 27.22 40.94
C ASP A 19 -2.13 26.32 39.82
N ASP A 20 -2.46 25.10 40.24
CA ASP A 20 -3.70 24.32 40.05
C ASP A 20 -4.37 24.09 38.67
N GLU A 21 -4.48 22.78 38.38
CA GLU A 21 -5.64 21.99 37.95
C GLU A 21 -6.49 22.45 36.75
N ASP A 22 -6.54 21.60 35.72
CA ASP A 22 -7.81 21.12 35.16
C ASP A 22 -7.60 19.72 34.53
N GLU A 23 -8.31 18.73 35.09
CA GLU A 23 -8.50 17.40 34.54
C GLU A 23 -9.47 17.49 33.35
N ASP A 24 -9.10 16.95 32.19
CA ASP A 24 -10.07 16.53 31.17
C ASP A 24 -9.67 15.13 30.66
N GLU A 25 -10.31 14.11 31.26
CA GLU A 25 -10.43 12.77 30.70
C GLU A 25 -11.31 12.82 29.43
N ASP A 26 -10.69 12.92 28.24
CA ASP A 26 -11.40 12.61 26.99
C ASP A 26 -11.13 11.17 26.56
N ASN A 27 -11.93 10.29 27.17
CA ASN A 27 -12.18 8.94 26.75
C ASN A 27 -13.00 8.94 25.45
N ASN A 28 -12.35 8.80 24.29
CA ASN A 28 -13.04 8.49 23.05
C ASN A 28 -12.43 7.26 22.41
N ASN A 29 -13.14 6.14 22.62
CA ASN A 29 -13.13 4.93 21.82
C ASN A 29 -13.02 5.30 20.32
N SER A 30 -11.88 5.01 19.71
CA SER A 30 -11.85 4.81 18.27
C SER A 30 -12.55 3.48 18.00
N GLU A 31 -13.83 3.57 17.67
CA GLU A 31 -14.60 2.46 17.13
C GLU A 31 -13.80 1.82 15.99
N GLU A 32 -13.41 0.57 16.18
CA GLU A 32 -12.95 -0.28 15.09
C GLU A 32 -14.11 -0.36 14.09
N ASP A 33 -13.98 0.38 12.98
CA ASP A 33 -14.81 0.24 11.78
C ASP A 33 -14.64 -1.18 11.24
N ASN A 34 -15.35 -2.12 11.87
CA ASN A 34 -15.60 -3.46 11.36
C ASN A 34 -16.61 -3.33 10.21
N ASN A 35 -16.14 -2.79 9.09
CA ASN A 35 -16.84 -2.94 7.82
C ASN A 35 -16.61 -4.37 7.32
N GLU A 36 -17.28 -5.33 7.98
CA GLU A 36 -17.45 -6.67 7.46
C GLU A 36 -18.29 -6.57 6.18
N ASN A 37 -17.62 -6.43 5.04
CA ASN A 37 -18.19 -6.85 3.78
C ASN A 37 -18.56 -8.34 3.95
N SER A 38 -19.85 -8.62 4.15
CA SER A 38 -20.42 -9.96 4.23
C SER A 38 -20.10 -10.72 2.95
N TYR A 39 -19.04 -11.53 2.97
CA TYR A 39 -18.59 -12.34 1.85
C TYR A 39 -19.72 -13.24 1.32
N ASP A 40 -20.21 -12.94 0.12
CA ASP A 40 -21.19 -13.76 -0.58
C ASP A 40 -20.48 -14.90 -1.34
N LYS A 41 -20.55 -16.11 -0.80
CA LYS A 41 -19.99 -17.33 -1.43
C LYS A 41 -20.59 -17.65 -2.80
N THR A 42 -21.76 -17.10 -3.15
CA THR A 42 -22.36 -17.34 -4.47
C THR A 42 -21.60 -16.62 -5.59
N GLN A 43 -20.88 -15.55 -5.25
CA GLN A 43 -20.08 -14.77 -6.20
C GLN A 43 -18.86 -15.58 -6.71
N ASP A 44 -18.24 -16.39 -5.85
CA ASP A 44 -17.13 -17.29 -6.22
C ASP A 44 -17.54 -18.37 -7.26
N LEU A 45 -18.82 -18.78 -7.27
CA LEU A 45 -19.31 -19.78 -8.24
C LEU A 45 -19.55 -19.18 -9.63
N LEU A 46 -19.94 -17.90 -9.69
CA LEU A 46 -20.21 -17.19 -10.95
C LEU A 46 -18.95 -16.55 -11.55
N TYR A 47 -17.99 -16.17 -10.69
CA TYR A 47 -16.71 -15.57 -11.06
C TYR A 47 -15.58 -16.25 -10.28
N PRO A 48 -15.06 -17.40 -10.78
CA PRO A 48 -14.05 -18.14 -10.05
C PRO A 48 -12.80 -17.28 -9.87
N TYR A 49 -12.41 -17.09 -8.61
CA TYR A 49 -11.20 -16.37 -8.28
C TYR A 49 -9.99 -17.02 -8.97
N PRO A 50 -9.19 -16.25 -9.73
CA PRO A 50 -8.07 -16.81 -10.48
C PRO A 50 -7.09 -17.50 -9.53
N LYS A 51 -6.62 -18.69 -9.91
CA LYS A 51 -5.65 -19.48 -9.15
C LYS A 51 -4.25 -19.25 -9.69
N TYR A 52 -3.39 -18.69 -8.86
CA TYR A 52 -1.97 -18.51 -9.16
C TYR A 52 -1.15 -19.36 -8.19
N ASP A 53 -0.22 -20.15 -8.73
CA ASP A 53 0.76 -20.89 -7.93
C ASP A 53 2.10 -20.17 -7.99
N PHE A 54 2.26 -19.14 -7.16
CA PHE A 54 3.49 -18.35 -7.12
C PHE A 54 4.70 -19.16 -6.65
N ASP A 55 4.48 -20.19 -5.82
CA ASP A 55 5.56 -21.08 -5.39
C ASP A 55 6.07 -21.91 -6.57
N GLU A 56 5.17 -22.46 -7.39
CA GLU A 56 5.54 -23.12 -8.65
C GLU A 56 6.29 -22.16 -9.58
N TYR A 57 5.80 -20.92 -9.75
CA TYR A 57 6.44 -19.94 -10.65
C TYR A 57 7.85 -19.58 -10.17
N ILE A 58 8.04 -19.36 -8.87
CA ILE A 58 9.36 -19.10 -8.29
C ILE A 58 10.27 -20.31 -8.48
N ASN A 59 9.79 -21.53 -8.21
CA ASN A 59 10.58 -22.76 -8.34
C ASN A 59 11.04 -23.02 -9.78
N GLN A 60 10.24 -22.64 -10.78
CA GLN A 60 10.61 -22.79 -12.20
C GLN A 60 11.83 -21.95 -12.58
N ILE A 61 12.05 -20.80 -11.93
CA ILE A 61 13.13 -19.86 -12.26
C ILE A 61 14.18 -19.69 -11.16
N SER A 62 14.02 -20.32 -9.99
CA SER A 62 14.88 -20.11 -8.81
C SER A 62 16.34 -20.52 -9.00
N ASN A 63 16.60 -21.44 -9.94
CA ASN A 63 17.96 -21.91 -10.27
C ASN A 63 18.65 -21.06 -11.35
N LEU A 64 17.93 -20.14 -11.98
CA LEU A 64 18.47 -19.23 -12.97
C LEU A 64 19.17 -18.06 -12.26
N THR A 65 20.38 -17.74 -12.71
CA THR A 65 21.22 -16.71 -12.06
C THR A 65 21.30 -15.42 -12.88
N ASP A 66 20.63 -15.34 -14.03
CA ASP A 66 20.57 -14.11 -14.78
C ASP A 66 19.75 -13.05 -14.02
N SER A 67 20.11 -11.79 -14.22
CA SER A 67 19.50 -10.66 -13.50
C SER A 67 17.99 -10.58 -13.70
N ILE A 68 17.48 -11.01 -14.86
CA ILE A 68 16.05 -10.97 -15.18
C ILE A 68 15.32 -11.96 -14.28
N SER A 69 15.77 -13.21 -14.25
CA SER A 69 15.18 -14.26 -13.40
C SER A 69 15.23 -13.88 -11.91
N ILE A 70 16.35 -13.36 -11.42
CA ILE A 70 16.46 -12.89 -10.02
C ILE A 70 15.43 -11.78 -9.71
N THR A 71 15.20 -10.90 -10.68
CA THR A 71 14.24 -9.80 -10.56
C THR A 71 12.79 -10.32 -10.58
N GLU A 72 12.47 -11.24 -11.49
CA GLU A 72 11.15 -11.89 -11.57
C GLU A 72 10.81 -12.66 -10.29
N VAL A 73 11.78 -13.36 -9.68
CA VAL A 73 11.59 -14.00 -8.37
C VAL A 73 11.15 -12.99 -7.31
N LYS A 74 11.70 -11.77 -7.31
CA LYS A 74 11.29 -10.73 -6.34
C LYS A 74 9.87 -10.23 -6.63
N PHE A 75 9.50 -10.06 -7.90
CA PHE A 75 8.13 -9.68 -8.27
C PHE A 75 7.12 -10.74 -7.85
N TYR A 76 7.41 -12.02 -8.08
CA TYR A 76 6.53 -13.11 -7.65
C TYR A 76 6.38 -13.19 -6.13
N LYS A 77 7.43 -12.91 -5.36
CA LYS A 77 7.32 -12.85 -3.89
C LYS A 77 6.35 -11.77 -3.41
N ILE A 78 6.44 -10.57 -4.00
CA ILE A 78 5.51 -9.47 -3.68
C ILE A 78 4.08 -9.84 -4.08
N LEU A 79 3.89 -10.40 -5.27
CA LEU A 79 2.57 -10.82 -5.73
C LEU A 79 2.00 -11.96 -4.88
N LYS A 80 2.83 -12.88 -4.39
CA LYS A 80 2.43 -13.94 -3.46
C LYS A 80 1.92 -13.35 -2.14
N GLU A 81 2.67 -12.42 -1.54
CA GLU A 81 2.25 -11.74 -0.30
C GLU A 81 0.90 -11.03 -0.47
N LEU A 82 0.69 -10.37 -1.61
CA LEU A 82 -0.60 -9.78 -1.94
C LEU A 82 -1.68 -10.85 -2.09
N TYR A 83 -1.40 -11.95 -2.81
CA TYR A 83 -2.40 -12.96 -3.14
C TYR A 83 -2.91 -13.73 -1.93
N ASP A 84 -2.02 -13.94 -0.95
CA ASP A 84 -2.33 -14.58 0.32
C ASP A 84 -3.13 -13.66 1.27
N ASP A 85 -3.20 -12.36 0.98
CA ASP A 85 -4.03 -11.41 1.73
C ASP A 85 -5.46 -11.37 1.17
N GLU A 86 -6.41 -11.80 1.99
CA GLU A 86 -7.85 -11.80 1.70
C GLU A 86 -8.38 -10.42 1.28
N ARG A 87 -7.81 -9.33 1.82
CA ARG A 87 -8.22 -7.94 1.49
C ARG A 87 -7.83 -7.55 0.07
N SER A 88 -6.94 -8.31 -0.57
CA SER A 88 -6.49 -8.02 -1.93
C SER A 88 -7.42 -8.58 -3.02
N LYS A 89 -8.39 -9.44 -2.66
CA LYS A 89 -9.19 -10.24 -3.61
C LYS A 89 -9.78 -9.43 -4.76
N GLU A 90 -10.31 -8.25 -4.48
CA GLU A 90 -10.93 -7.36 -5.46
C GLU A 90 -9.95 -6.82 -6.53
N PHE A 91 -8.63 -6.93 -6.30
CA PHE A 91 -7.61 -6.41 -7.20
C PHE A 91 -7.04 -7.45 -8.18
N TRP A 92 -7.46 -8.71 -8.09
CA TRP A 92 -6.92 -9.81 -8.90
C TRP A 92 -7.62 -10.03 -10.23
N VAL A 93 -8.74 -9.35 -10.43
CA VAL A 93 -9.55 -9.41 -11.64
C VAL A 93 -9.82 -7.99 -12.11
N ALA A 94 -9.83 -7.79 -13.43
CA ALA A 94 -10.22 -6.50 -14.01
C ALA A 94 -11.64 -6.12 -13.58
N VAL A 95 -11.85 -4.85 -13.25
CA VAL A 95 -13.16 -4.31 -12.85
C VAL A 95 -14.23 -4.62 -13.92
N ASP A 96 -15.34 -5.22 -13.50
CA ASP A 96 -16.48 -5.50 -14.37
C ASP A 96 -17.18 -4.19 -14.75
N LEU A 97 -17.10 -3.83 -16.03
CA LEU A 97 -17.66 -2.59 -16.58
C LEU A 97 -19.17 -2.62 -16.73
N LYS A 98 -19.81 -3.79 -16.69
CA LYS A 98 -21.27 -3.90 -16.65
C LYS A 98 -21.78 -3.51 -15.27
N LEU A 99 -21.07 -3.95 -14.21
CA LEU A 99 -21.37 -3.59 -12.83
C LEU A 99 -20.91 -2.17 -12.49
N ASN A 100 -19.82 -1.71 -13.12
CA ASN A 100 -19.25 -0.38 -12.91
C ASN A 100 -19.17 0.45 -14.21
N PRO A 101 -20.30 0.88 -14.81
CA PRO A 101 -20.30 1.55 -16.12
C PRO A 101 -19.54 2.88 -16.18
N LYS A 102 -19.34 3.54 -15.03
CA LYS A 102 -18.58 4.80 -14.94
C LYS A 102 -17.06 4.58 -14.92
N TYR A 103 -16.59 3.35 -14.66
CA TYR A 103 -15.17 3.09 -14.38
C TYR A 103 -14.25 3.60 -15.50
N LYS A 104 -14.55 3.29 -16.77
CA LYS A 104 -13.76 3.78 -17.92
C LYS A 104 -13.84 5.28 -18.19
N LYS A 105 -14.78 5.99 -17.57
CA LYS A 105 -14.88 7.46 -17.70
C LYS A 105 -13.97 8.17 -16.68
N ILE A 106 -13.77 7.55 -15.51
CA ILE A 106 -12.99 8.09 -14.40
C ILE A 106 -11.54 7.58 -14.49
N ILE A 107 -11.39 6.27 -14.69
CA ILE A 107 -10.09 5.60 -14.72
C ILE A 107 -9.56 5.51 -16.14
N SER A 108 -8.46 6.23 -16.37
CA SER A 108 -7.80 6.33 -17.67
C SER A 108 -7.00 5.08 -18.05
N GLN A 109 -6.37 4.42 -17.07
CA GLN A 109 -5.51 3.26 -17.28
C GLN A 109 -5.88 2.14 -16.31
N PRO A 110 -6.88 1.29 -16.66
CA PRO A 110 -7.23 0.14 -15.84
C PRO A 110 -6.05 -0.82 -15.65
N MET A 111 -5.86 -1.26 -14.41
CA MET A 111 -4.84 -2.23 -14.01
C MET A 111 -5.41 -3.17 -12.94
N ASP A 112 -4.91 -4.40 -12.92
CA ASP A 112 -5.22 -5.44 -11.95
C ASP A 112 -3.98 -6.34 -11.74
N LEU A 113 -3.87 -6.98 -10.57
CA LEU A 113 -2.73 -7.82 -10.20
C LEU A 113 -2.62 -9.08 -11.07
N GLY A 114 -3.76 -9.57 -11.58
CA GLY A 114 -3.79 -10.70 -12.51
C GLY A 114 -3.12 -10.37 -13.85
N LYS A 115 -3.36 -9.19 -14.38
CA LYS A 115 -2.72 -8.67 -15.59
C LYS A 115 -1.22 -8.49 -15.40
N ILE A 116 -0.77 -7.94 -14.28
CA ILE A 116 0.66 -7.83 -13.94
C ILE A 116 1.30 -9.22 -13.89
N THR A 117 0.65 -10.18 -13.23
CA THR A 117 1.11 -11.58 -13.16
C THR A 117 1.23 -12.20 -14.56
N ASN A 118 0.23 -12.01 -15.41
CA ASN A 118 0.24 -12.51 -16.78
C ASN A 118 1.32 -11.85 -17.63
N TRP A 119 1.61 -10.56 -17.42
CA TRP A 119 2.69 -9.89 -18.10
C TRP A 119 4.03 -10.50 -17.75
N ILE A 120 4.37 -10.66 -16.47
CA ILE A 120 5.63 -11.32 -16.07
C ILE A 120 5.78 -12.69 -16.76
N ARG A 121 4.68 -13.46 -16.90
CA ARG A 121 4.69 -14.80 -17.51
C ARG A 121 4.78 -14.83 -19.04
N SER A 122 4.15 -13.87 -19.72
CA SER A 122 3.93 -13.94 -21.18
C SER A 122 4.94 -13.15 -22.00
N VAL A 123 5.48 -12.09 -21.40
CA VAL A 123 6.46 -11.22 -22.02
C VAL A 123 7.39 -10.77 -20.91
N HIS A 124 8.67 -10.73 -21.21
CA HIS A 124 9.72 -10.11 -20.40
C HIS A 124 9.52 -8.58 -20.23
N TYR A 125 8.27 -8.11 -20.08
CA TYR A 125 7.80 -6.74 -20.08
C TYR A 125 8.48 -5.91 -19.00
N TYR A 126 8.69 -6.52 -17.84
CA TYR A 126 9.39 -5.90 -16.71
C TYR A 126 10.87 -6.28 -16.64
N SER A 127 11.48 -6.81 -17.70
CA SER A 127 12.86 -7.36 -17.65
C SER A 127 13.89 -6.38 -17.11
N ASN A 128 14.29 -6.59 -15.86
CA ASN A 128 15.12 -5.70 -15.04
C ASN A 128 14.54 -4.30 -14.78
N ASP A 129 13.29 -4.03 -15.16
CA ASP A 129 12.61 -2.77 -14.91
C ASP A 129 11.68 -2.87 -13.68
N HIS A 130 12.29 -2.81 -12.50
CA HIS A 130 11.59 -2.74 -11.22
C HIS A 130 10.66 -1.54 -11.11
N ASN A 131 10.98 -0.44 -11.80
CA ASN A 131 10.19 0.79 -11.73
C ASN A 131 8.87 0.60 -12.47
N ALA A 132 8.89 -0.06 -13.63
CA ALA A 132 7.69 -0.41 -14.37
C ALA A 132 6.78 -1.34 -13.56
N PHE A 133 7.32 -2.40 -12.95
CA PHE A 133 6.54 -3.29 -12.08
C PHE A 133 5.90 -2.52 -10.92
N ALA A 134 6.71 -1.77 -10.17
CA ALA A 134 6.22 -1.04 -9.01
C ALA A 134 5.20 0.06 -9.39
N LYS A 135 5.36 0.66 -10.57
CA LYS A 135 4.40 1.63 -11.12
C LYS A 135 3.05 0.98 -11.37
N ASP A 136 3.01 -0.18 -12.00
CA ASP A 136 1.73 -0.85 -12.31
C ASP A 136 1.06 -1.39 -11.04
N VAL A 137 1.82 -1.88 -10.06
CA VAL A 137 1.27 -2.25 -8.74
C VAL A 137 0.66 -1.03 -8.03
N ARG A 138 1.34 0.12 -8.01
CA ARG A 138 0.77 1.36 -7.45
C ARG A 138 -0.46 1.83 -8.21
N LEU A 139 -0.46 1.69 -9.53
CA LEU A 139 -1.60 2.07 -10.37
C LEU A 139 -2.88 1.31 -10.02
N VAL A 140 -2.78 0.04 -9.59
CA VAL A 140 -3.94 -0.71 -9.06
C VAL A 140 -4.57 0.03 -7.87
N TRP A 141 -3.73 0.45 -6.91
CA TRP A 141 -4.20 1.17 -5.71
C TRP A 141 -4.66 2.59 -6.01
N GLU A 142 -3.93 3.32 -6.85
CA GLU A 142 -4.30 4.68 -7.28
C GLU A 142 -5.65 4.67 -7.99
N ASN A 143 -5.89 3.72 -8.89
CA ASN A 143 -7.18 3.57 -9.56
C ASN A 143 -8.31 3.26 -8.57
N CYS A 144 -8.05 2.41 -7.57
CA CYS A 144 -9.01 2.12 -6.51
C CYS A 144 -9.38 3.40 -5.75
N MET A 145 -8.38 4.17 -5.30
CA MET A 145 -8.61 5.43 -4.59
C MET A 145 -9.35 6.44 -5.47
N THR A 146 -8.91 6.65 -6.71
CA THR A 146 -9.57 7.59 -7.62
C THR A 146 -11.02 7.20 -7.89
N PHE A 147 -11.31 5.92 -8.11
CA PHE A 147 -12.68 5.50 -8.38
C PHE A 147 -13.55 5.56 -7.12
N ASN A 148 -13.06 5.05 -5.99
CA ASN A 148 -13.86 4.87 -4.78
C ASN A 148 -13.94 6.12 -3.89
N TYR A 149 -13.01 7.06 -3.99
CA TYR A 149 -13.01 8.30 -3.20
C TYR A 149 -13.81 9.44 -3.88
N ASP A 150 -13.95 9.41 -5.22
CA ASP A 150 -14.79 10.34 -5.99
C ASP A 150 -16.23 9.83 -6.22
N SER A 151 -16.58 8.65 -5.68
CA SER A 151 -17.89 8.00 -5.87
C SER A 151 -18.88 8.27 -4.75
#